data_AF-A0A7G1IUI4-F1
#
_entry.id   AF-A0A7G1IUI4-F1
#
_cell.length_a   1.000
_cell.length_b   1.000
_cell.length_c   1.000
_cell.angle_alpha   90.00
_cell.angle_beta   90.00
_cell.angle_gamma   90.00
#
_symmetry.space_group_name_H-M   'P 1'
#
loop_
_entity.id
_entity.type
_entity.pdbx_description
1 polymer ?
#
loop_
_entity_poly.entity_id
_entity_poly.type
_entity_poly.pdbx_seq_one_letter_code
_entity_poly.pdbx_strand_id
1 'polypeptide(L)'
;MLFEIAQIFPHQLVFEESGKIYMKAVGDEEVVSMESLTALTDLESLADGRKRLKGYSQEDLLQEAAAFSGKRYFRSENRTAMLYID
;
A
#
# COMPACT_ATOMS: atom_id res chain seq x y z
N MET A 1 -11.72 3.31 -5.65
CA MET A 1 -12.27 1.95 -5.40
C MET A 1 -11.42 1.08 -4.48
N LEU A 2 -10.20 0.63 -4.83
CA LEU A 2 -9.49 -0.36 -3.99
C LEU A 2 -9.18 0.14 -2.57
N PHE A 3 -8.83 1.42 -2.40
CA PHE A 3 -8.67 2.02 -1.07
C PHE A 3 -9.99 2.11 -0.27
N GLU A 4 -11.12 2.35 -0.92
CA GLU A 4 -12.43 2.41 -0.26
C GLU A 4 -12.79 1.03 0.31
N ILE A 5 -12.48 -0.04 -0.42
CA ILE A 5 -12.63 -1.41 0.08
C ILE A 5 -11.63 -1.68 1.21
N ALA A 6 -10.38 -1.23 1.07
CA ALA A 6 -9.35 -1.40 2.09
C ALA A 6 -9.68 -0.70 3.42
N GLN A 7 -10.48 0.38 3.40
CA GLN A 7 -10.99 1.04 4.61
C GLN A 7 -11.99 0.18 5.38
N ILE A 8 -12.74 -0.69 4.69
CA ILE A 8 -13.70 -1.60 5.30
C ILE A 8 -13.00 -2.82 5.91
N PHE A 9 -11.85 -3.22 5.34
CA PHE A 9 -11.10 -4.41 5.75
C PHE A 9 -9.65 -4.06 6.16
N PRO A 10 -9.45 -3.42 7.34
CA PRO A 10 -8.14 -2.89 7.75
C PRO A 10 -7.05 -3.96 7.97
N HIS A 11 -7.45 -5.21 8.19
CA HIS A 11 -6.55 -6.36 8.38
C HIS A 11 -6.30 -7.16 7.09
N GLN A 12 -6.77 -6.67 5.94
CA GLN A 12 -6.63 -7.33 4.65
C GLN A 12 -5.83 -6.45 3.68
N LEU A 13 -5.02 -7.10 2.86
CA LEU A 13 -4.45 -6.53 1.65
C LEU A 13 -5.44 -6.76 0.51
N VAL A 14 -5.98 -5.67 -0.03
CA VAL A 14 -6.91 -5.68 -1.16
C VAL A 14 -6.13 -5.53 -2.46
N PHE A 15 -6.42 -6.34 -3.47
CA PHE A 15 -5.79 -6.23 -4.79
C PHE A 15 -6.75 -6.66 -5.89
N GLU A 16 -6.47 -6.21 -7.11
CA GLU A 16 -7.21 -6.62 -8.30
C GLU A 16 -6.37 -7.57 -9.14
N GLU A 17 -7.00 -8.63 -9.64
CA GLU A 17 -6.39 -9.57 -10.59
C GLU A 17 -7.46 -10.05 -11.57
N SER A 18 -7.20 -9.89 -12.88
CA SER A 18 -8.13 -10.27 -13.95
C SER A 18 -9.56 -9.71 -13.79
N GLY A 19 -9.68 -8.45 -13.36
CA GLY A 19 -10.97 -7.77 -13.16
C GLY A 19 -11.74 -8.22 -11.91
N LYS A 20 -11.13 -9.03 -11.04
CA LYS A 20 -11.72 -9.49 -9.78
C LYS A 20 -10.91 -8.95 -8.61
N ILE A 21 -11.63 -8.58 -7.55
CA ILE A 21 -11.03 -8.09 -6.32
C ILE A 21 -10.81 -9.27 -5.39
N TYR A 22 -9.59 -9.37 -4.89
CA TYR A 22 -9.15 -10.38 -3.94
C TYR A 22 -8.64 -9.71 -2.67
N MET A 23 -8.67 -10.49 -1.59
CA MET A 23 -8.20 -10.08 -0.28
C MET A 23 -7.33 -11.19 0.29
N LYS A 24 -6.22 -10.83 0.94
CA LYS A 24 -5.39 -11.74 1.73
C LYS A 24 -5.05 -11.09 3.07
N ALA A 25 -4.89 -11.91 4.12
CA ALA A 25 -4.49 -11.40 5.42
C ALA A 25 -3.12 -10.70 5.31
N VAL A 26 -2.95 -9.64 6.09
CA VAL A 26 -1.62 -9.05 6.27
C VAL A 26 -0.84 -9.93 7.24
N GLY A 27 0.40 -10.28 6.87
CA GLY A 27 1.32 -11.00 7.75
C GLY A 27 2.08 -10.04 8.67
N ASP A 28 3.08 -10.56 9.38
CA ASP A 28 4.03 -9.72 10.09
C ASP A 28 4.88 -8.92 9.09
N GLU A 29 5.13 -7.65 9.40
CA GLU A 29 5.83 -6.71 8.52
C GLU A 29 6.99 -6.08 9.29
N GLU A 30 8.20 -6.24 8.76
CA GLU A 30 9.40 -5.60 9.29
C GLU A 30 9.89 -4.55 8.30
N VAL A 31 9.99 -3.29 8.76
CA VAL A 31 10.52 -2.18 7.96
C VAL A 31 12.03 -2.15 8.12
N VAL A 32 12.77 -2.30 7.02
CA VAL A 32 14.24 -2.26 7.01
C VAL A 32 14.80 -0.87 6.72
N SER A 33 14.06 -0.05 5.98
CA SER A 33 14.40 1.35 5.74
C SER A 33 13.17 2.19 5.44
N MET A 34 13.30 3.50 5.68
CA MET A 34 12.26 4.49 5.42
C MET A 34 12.90 5.75 4.86
N GLU A 35 12.29 6.33 3.83
CA GLU A 35 12.64 7.64 3.27
C GLU A 35 11.38 8.44 2.91
N SER A 36 11.44 9.76 3.04
CA SER A 36 10.34 10.64 2.62
C SER A 36 10.42 10.85 1.11
N LEU A 37 9.41 10.39 0.38
CA LEU A 37 9.28 10.56 -1.08
C LEU A 37 8.75 11.95 -1.40
N THR A 38 7.72 12.37 -0.66
CA THR A 38 7.10 13.69 -0.72
C THR A 38 6.80 14.18 0.69
N ALA A 39 6.28 15.41 0.82
CA ALA A 39 5.78 15.91 2.10
C ALA A 39 4.57 15.13 2.65
N LEU A 40 3.92 14.29 1.83
CA LEU A 40 2.69 13.55 2.17
C LEU A 40 2.84 12.03 2.08
N THR A 41 3.96 11.54 1.55
CA THR A 41 4.20 10.11 1.29
C THR A 41 5.60 9.70 1.74
N ASP A 42 5.64 8.70 2.61
CA ASP A 42 6.86 7.96 2.96
C ASP A 42 6.97 6.69 2.11
N LEU A 43 8.20 6.32 1.76
CA LEU A 43 8.56 5.03 1.18
C LEU A 43 9.25 4.17 2.23
N GLU A 44 8.62 3.07 2.58
CA GLU A 44 9.19 2.03 3.43
C GLU A 44 9.64 0.85 2.57
N SER A 45 10.85 0.34 2.82
CA SER A 45 11.29 -0.95 2.29
C SER A 45 11.07 -2.01 3.37
N LEU A 46 10.44 -3.12 3.01
CA LEU A 46 10.15 -4.23 3.92
C LEU A 46 11.21 -5.32 3.80
N ALA A 47 11.41 -6.09 4.88
CA ALA A 47 12.40 -7.17 4.94
C ALA A 47 12.14 -8.29 3.92
N ASP A 48 10.88 -8.46 3.50
CA ASP A 48 10.47 -9.44 2.49
C ASP A 48 10.67 -8.96 1.04
N GLY A 49 11.26 -7.78 0.86
CA GLY A 49 11.59 -7.19 -0.44
C GLY A 49 10.51 -6.26 -1.00
N ARG A 50 9.30 -6.25 -0.41
CA ARG A 50 8.22 -5.36 -0.85
C ARG A 50 8.53 -3.91 -0.52
N LYS A 51 8.00 -3.00 -1.34
CA LYS A 51 7.96 -1.56 -1.04
C LYS A 51 6.57 -1.18 -0.53
N ARG A 52 6.49 -0.26 0.42
CA ARG A 52 5.24 0.29 0.94
C ARG A 52 5.28 1.80 0.89
N LEU A 53 4.39 2.39 0.10
CA LEU A 53 4.08 3.82 0.16
C LEU A 53 3.06 4.03 1.27
N LYS A 54 3.27 5.03 2.14
CA LYS A 54 2.42 5.29 3.30
C LYS A 54 2.15 6.79 3.44
N GLY A 55 0.90 7.16 3.62
CA GLY A 55 0.50 8.57 3.68
C GLY A 55 -0.99 8.77 3.98
N TYR A 56 -1.41 10.03 4.06
CA TYR A 56 -2.82 10.38 4.30
C TYR A 56 -3.60 10.67 3.00
N SER A 57 -2.90 11.01 1.92
CA SER A 57 -3.51 11.29 0.62
C SER A 57 -3.47 10.04 -0.26
N GLN A 58 -4.64 9.46 -0.56
CA GLN A 58 -4.73 8.32 -1.47
C GLN A 58 -4.32 8.69 -2.90
N GLU A 59 -4.62 9.93 -3.32
CA GLU A 59 -4.26 10.43 -4.65
C GLU A 59 -2.75 10.56 -4.81
N ASP A 60 -2.08 11.14 -3.80
CA ASP A 60 -0.61 11.27 -3.78
C ASP A 60 0.05 9.89 -3.84
N LEU A 61 -0.41 8.93 -3.03
CA LEU A 61 0.10 7.56 -3.06
C LEU A 61 -0.06 6.89 -4.43
N LEU A 62 -1.19 7.11 -5.12
CA LEU A 62 -1.42 6.54 -6.46
C LEU A 62 -0.52 7.19 -7.52
N GLN A 63 -0.27 8.49 -7.40
CA GLN A 63 0.65 9.21 -8.28
C GLN A 63 2.07 8.69 -8.10
N GLU A 64 2.57 8.62 -6.87
CA GLU A 64 3.93 8.15 -6.59
C GLU A 64 4.10 6.66 -6.93
N ALA A 65 3.06 5.85 -6.74
CA ALA A 65 3.07 4.44 -7.14
C ALA A 65 3.27 4.23 -8.65
N ALA A 66 2.99 5.23 -9.49
CA ALA A 66 3.19 5.15 -10.93
C ALA A 66 4.67 5.00 -11.33
N ALA A 67 5.60 5.46 -10.48
CA ALA A 67 7.03 5.29 -10.68
C ALA A 67 7.53 3.84 -10.47
N PHE A 68 6.67 2.97 -9.92
CA PHE A 68 7.02 1.59 -9.60
C PHE A 68 6.23 0.60 -10.46
N SER A 69 6.95 -0.37 -11.02
CA SER A 69 6.38 -1.59 -11.58
C SER A 69 6.16 -2.61 -10.49
N GLY A 70 5.13 -3.44 -10.60
CA GLY A 70 4.88 -4.51 -9.64
C GLY A 70 3.40 -4.73 -9.39
N LYS A 71 3.08 -5.79 -8.64
CA LYS A 71 1.71 -6.04 -8.19
C LYS A 71 1.39 -5.11 -7.03
N ARG A 72 0.24 -4.43 -7.11
CA ARG A 72 -0.18 -3.45 -6.11
C ARG A 72 -1.19 -4.03 -5.14
N TYR A 73 -1.00 -3.74 -3.87
CA TYR A 73 -1.94 -4.09 -2.80
C TYR A 73 -2.26 -2.86 -1.97
N PHE A 74 -3.49 -2.78 -1.51
CA PHE A 74 -4.05 -1.62 -0.85
C PHE A 74 -4.48 -1.99 0.56
N ARG A 75 -4.09 -1.17 1.53
CA ARG A 75 -4.52 -1.26 2.93
C ARG A 75 -4.86 0.14 3.44
N SER A 76 -5.79 0.22 4.37
CA SER A 76 -6.05 1.43 5.13
C SER A 76 -6.23 1.09 6.60
N GLU A 77 -5.46 1.76 7.46
CA GLU A 77 -5.52 1.55 8.91
C GLU A 77 -5.36 2.91 9.61
N ASN A 78 -6.21 3.19 10.60
CA ASN A 78 -6.14 4.44 11.39
C ASN A 78 -6.09 5.74 10.54
N ARG A 79 -6.82 5.76 9.41
CA ARG A 79 -6.85 6.85 8.41
C ARG A 79 -5.54 7.04 7.62
N THR A 80 -4.56 6.17 7.78
CA THR A 80 -3.38 6.11 6.93
C THR A 80 -3.64 5.13 5.80
N ALA A 81 -3.45 5.59 4.58
CA ALA A 81 -3.46 4.77 3.38
C ALA A 81 -2.06 4.17 3.17
N MET A 82 -2.04 2.90 2.76
CA MET A 82 -0.82 2.17 2.45
C MET A 82 -0.96 1.46 1.11
N LEU A 83 0.03 1.60 0.25
CA LEU A 83 0.11 0.94 -1.05
C LEU A 83 1.40 0.11 -1.11
N TYR A 84 1.23 -1.20 -1.19
CA TYR A 84 2.33 -2.16 -1.27
C TYR A 84 2.62 -2.49 -2.72
N ILE A 85 3.90 -2.69 -3.04
CA ILE A 85 4.41 -3.04 -4.36
C ILE A 85 5.35 -4.23 -4.19
N ASP A 86 5.03 -5.33 -4.87
CA ASP A 86 5.89 -6.51 -5.04
C ASP A 86 6.82 -6.35 -6.25
#